data_AF-A0AAW9DR22-F1
#
_entry.id   AF-A0AAW9DR22-F1
#
_cell.length_a   1.000
_cell.length_b   1.000
_cell.length_c   1.000
_cell.angle_alpha   90.00
_cell.angle_beta   90.00
_cell.angle_gamma   90.00
#
_symmetry.space_group_name_H-M   'P 1'
#
loop_
_entity.id
_entity.type
_entity.pdbx_description
1 polymer ?
#
loop_
_entity_poly.entity_id
_entity_poly.type
_entity_poly.pdbx_seq_one_letter_code
_entity_poly.pdbx_strand_id
1 'polypeptide(L)'
;MIRMNSHEGYARIIDLVARVAPWRLPLYSAAMTGQVRLVEMMPDSPLPKALERPGKPTVILIGDDAEQPLGPVGWRCVRRLRRTARCAIVHATGGERKHYATAVVAASMAGSLVLIETNSEHADAWRAQFQHLPGMMIVCPPGQQHPRVRRPETVQ
;
A
#
# COMPACT_ATOMS: atom_id res chain seq x y z
N MET A 1 11.81 9.06 0.68
CA MET A 1 11.74 8.03 1.74
C MET A 1 11.75 8.72 3.09
N ILE A 2 10.61 8.83 3.74
CA ILE A 2 10.53 9.43 5.08
C ILE A 2 10.90 8.32 6.09
N ARG A 3 12.02 8.48 6.81
CA ARG A 3 12.35 7.60 7.94
C ARG A 3 11.73 8.17 9.21
N MET A 4 10.77 7.45 9.79
CA MET A 4 10.10 7.85 11.03
C MET A 4 10.73 7.08 12.21
N ASN A 5 11.58 7.76 12.98
CA ASN A 5 12.30 7.14 14.10
C ASN A 5 11.79 7.61 15.49
N SER A 6 10.76 8.46 15.58
CA SER A 6 10.23 8.94 16.86
C SER A 6 8.71 8.74 16.99
N HIS A 7 8.27 8.48 18.21
CA HIS A 7 6.85 8.31 18.57
C HIS A 7 6.02 9.56 18.19
N GLU A 8 6.57 10.76 18.38
CA GLU A 8 5.97 12.03 17.96
C GLU A 8 5.83 12.18 16.44
N GLY A 9 6.73 11.56 15.66
CA GLY A 9 6.62 11.52 14.21
C GLY A 9 5.42 10.71 13.75
N TYR A 10 5.15 9.57 14.42
CA TYR A 10 3.97 8.75 14.16
C TYR A 10 2.67 9.43 14.57
N ALA A 11 2.63 10.09 15.73
CA ALA A 11 1.42 10.77 16.21
C ALA A 11 0.90 11.80 15.19
N ARG A 12 1.78 12.67 14.67
CA ARG A 12 1.41 13.68 13.65
C ARG A 12 0.89 13.05 12.35
N ILE A 13 1.49 11.94 11.92
CA ILE A 13 1.06 11.25 10.70
C ILE A 13 -0.27 10.54 10.92
N ILE A 14 -0.49 9.92 12.08
CA ILE A 14 -1.78 9.33 12.43
C ILE A 14 -2.88 10.39 12.44
N ASP A 15 -2.62 11.56 13.02
CA ASP A 15 -3.59 12.68 13.01
C ASP A 15 -3.92 13.16 11.59
N LEU A 16 -2.92 13.23 10.71
CA LEU A 16 -3.13 13.57 9.30
C LEU A 16 -3.94 12.48 8.59
N VAL A 17 -3.52 11.23 8.70
CA VAL A 17 -4.18 10.08 8.05
C VAL A 17 -5.61 9.93 8.53
N ALA A 18 -5.90 10.17 9.81
CA ALA A 18 -7.26 10.15 10.35
C ALA A 18 -8.20 11.13 9.64
N ARG A 19 -7.66 12.23 9.09
CA ARG A 19 -8.44 13.25 8.39
C ARG A 19 -8.57 12.96 6.89
N VAL A 20 -7.53 12.44 6.25
CA VAL A 20 -7.46 12.34 4.77
C VAL A 20 -7.69 10.92 4.23
N ALA A 21 -7.33 9.89 4.99
CA ALA A 21 -7.44 8.49 4.60
C ALA A 21 -7.68 7.60 5.83
N PRO A 22 -8.79 7.80 6.57
CA PRO A 22 -9.04 7.12 7.85
C PRO A 22 -9.06 5.59 7.73
N TRP A 23 -9.38 5.06 6.54
CA TRP A 23 -9.30 3.63 6.25
C TRP A 23 -7.88 3.05 6.34
N ARG A 24 -6.83 3.83 6.05
CA ARG A 24 -5.41 3.40 6.17
C ARG A 24 -4.90 3.40 7.62
N LEU A 25 -5.63 3.96 8.59
CA LEU A 25 -5.21 4.04 10.00
C LEU A 25 -4.66 2.72 10.58
N PRO A 26 -5.22 1.52 10.29
CA PRO A 26 -4.66 0.27 10.79
C PRO A 26 -3.18 0.06 10.44
N LEU A 27 -2.75 0.49 9.25
CA LEU A 27 -1.34 0.38 8.84
C LEU A 27 -0.43 1.24 9.73
N TYR A 28 -0.81 2.50 9.95
CA TYR A 28 -0.01 3.45 10.71
C TYR A 28 -0.02 3.13 12.21
N SER A 29 -1.16 2.69 12.77
CA SER A 29 -1.23 2.21 14.15
C SER A 29 -0.36 0.98 14.36
N ALA A 30 -0.37 0.02 13.44
CA ALA A 30 0.48 -1.17 13.50
C ALA A 30 1.97 -0.83 13.35
N ALA A 31 2.31 0.18 12.55
CA ALA A 31 3.67 0.69 12.43
C ALA A 31 4.14 1.41 13.70
N MET A 32 3.29 2.25 14.30
CA MET A 32 3.58 2.97 15.54
C MET A 32 3.84 2.02 16.72
N THR A 33 3.03 0.97 16.84
CA THR A 33 3.19 -0.07 17.87
C THR A 33 4.32 -1.06 17.57
N GLY A 34 4.94 -0.94 16.39
CA GLY A 34 6.06 -1.77 15.97
C GLY A 34 5.68 -3.20 15.56
N GLN A 35 4.39 -3.50 15.40
CA GLN A 35 3.86 -4.78 14.91
C GLN A 35 4.34 -5.07 13.49
N VAL A 36 4.33 -4.04 12.63
CA VAL A 36 4.89 -4.11 11.28
C VAL A 36 5.81 -2.93 11.03
N ARG A 37 6.68 -3.05 10.03
CA ARG A 37 7.29 -1.92 9.36
C ARG A 37 6.38 -1.51 8.20
N LEU A 38 6.02 -0.24 8.12
CA LEU A 38 5.32 0.31 6.96
C LEU A 38 6.33 1.02 6.04
N VAL A 39 6.30 0.71 4.75
CA VAL A 39 7.09 1.39 3.72
C VAL A 39 6.19 1.83 2.59
N GLU A 40 6.04 3.14 2.42
CA GLU A 40 5.34 3.72 1.28
C GLU A 40 6.31 3.93 0.11
N MET A 41 5.92 3.45 -1.06
CA MET A 41 6.71 3.55 -2.28
C MET A 41 6.13 4.65 -3.18
N MET A 42 7.03 5.34 -3.88
CA MET A 42 6.69 6.23 -5.01
C MET A 42 7.20 5.58 -6.31
N PRO A 43 6.61 5.91 -7.48
CA PRO A 43 6.96 5.28 -8.77
C PRO A 43 8.47 5.20 -9.06
N ASP A 44 9.19 6.29 -8.79
CA ASP A 44 10.64 6.40 -9.04
C ASP A 44 11.53 6.11 -7.82
N SER A 45 10.94 5.78 -6.67
CA SER A 45 11.73 5.54 -5.46
C SER A 45 12.50 4.22 -5.55
N PRO A 46 13.81 4.22 -5.24
CA PRO A 46 14.54 2.98 -5.08
C PRO A 46 14.00 2.22 -3.86
N LEU A 47 14.01 0.88 -3.95
CA LEU A 47 13.65 0.06 -2.80
C LEU A 47 14.62 0.31 -1.64
N PRO A 48 14.14 0.63 -0.42
CA PRO A 48 15.02 0.82 0.72
C PRO A 48 15.87 -0.43 1.00
N LYS A 49 17.19 -0.29 1.12
CA LYS A 49 18.09 -1.41 1.49
C LYS A 49 17.69 -2.12 2.79
N ALA A 50 16.99 -1.42 3.69
CA ALA A 50 16.48 -1.98 4.93
C ALA A 50 15.45 -3.12 4.73
N LEU A 51 14.83 -3.20 3.55
CA LEU A 51 13.92 -4.28 3.18
C LEU A 51 14.62 -5.59 2.80
N GLU A 52 15.92 -5.54 2.57
CA GLU A 52 16.72 -6.73 2.21
C GLU A 52 17.25 -7.47 3.43
N ARG A 53 17.11 -6.87 4.62
CA ARG A 53 17.54 -7.48 5.87
C ARG A 53 16.37 -8.23 6.51
N PRO A 54 16.55 -9.52 6.89
CA PRO A 54 15.54 -10.21 7.69
C PRO A 54 15.28 -9.43 8.97
N GLY A 55 14.02 -9.36 9.39
CA GLY A 55 13.61 -8.52 10.50
C GLY A 55 12.10 -8.50 10.70
N LYS A 56 11.58 -7.37 11.14
CA LYS A 56 10.16 -7.19 11.43
C LYS A 56 9.28 -7.46 10.19
N PRO A 57 8.09 -8.05 10.39
CA PRO A 57 7.04 -8.08 9.38
C PRO A 57 6.89 -6.74 8.67
N THR A 58 6.77 -6.74 7.34
CA THR A 58 6.74 -5.49 6.57
C THR A 58 5.51 -5.42 5.67
N VAL A 59 4.82 -4.28 5.70
CA VAL A 59 3.85 -3.87 4.67
C VAL A 59 4.52 -2.85 3.76
N ILE A 60 4.57 -3.15 2.46
CA ILE A 60 5.05 -2.25 1.42
C ILE A 60 3.83 -1.73 0.67
N LEU A 61 3.52 -0.45 0.84
CA LEU A 61 2.36 0.21 0.24
C LEU A 61 2.75 0.86 -1.10
N ILE A 62 2.02 0.52 -2.16
CA ILE A 62 2.00 1.19 -3.46
C ILE A 62 0.66 1.90 -3.58
N GLY A 63 0.66 3.22 -3.78
CA GLY A 63 -0.53 4.01 -4.11
C GLY A 63 -0.54 4.37 -5.58
N ASP A 64 -1.12 3.52 -6.42
CA ASP A 64 -1.30 3.69 -7.86
C ASP A 64 -2.79 3.92 -8.21
N ASP A 65 -3.47 4.68 -7.35
CA ASP A 65 -4.89 5.01 -7.39
C ASP A 65 -5.14 6.53 -7.56
N ALA A 66 -4.10 7.28 -7.93
CA ALA A 66 -4.18 8.70 -8.25
C ALA A 66 -5.08 8.96 -9.48
N GLU A 67 -5.34 10.24 -9.76
CA GLU A 67 -6.15 10.67 -10.92
C GLU A 67 -5.65 10.08 -12.26
N GLN A 68 -4.33 9.93 -12.39
CA GLN A 68 -3.66 9.30 -13.52
C GLN A 68 -2.77 8.16 -13.00
N PRO A 69 -3.32 6.95 -12.82
CA PRO A 69 -2.54 5.82 -12.37
C PRO A 69 -1.59 5.37 -13.48
N LEU A 70 -0.41 4.88 -13.09
CA LEU A 70 0.65 4.54 -14.03
C LEU A 70 0.65 3.05 -14.41
N GLY A 71 -0.01 2.22 -13.59
CA GLY A 71 0.09 0.78 -13.68
C GLY A 71 1.49 0.27 -13.34
N PRO A 72 1.71 -1.06 -13.34
CA PRO A 72 2.98 -1.63 -12.92
C PRO A 72 4.20 -1.22 -13.75
N VAL A 73 4.00 -0.78 -15.00
CA VAL A 73 5.09 -0.35 -15.90
C VAL A 73 5.72 0.96 -15.45
N GLY A 74 4.94 1.86 -14.82
CA GLY A 74 5.45 3.14 -14.32
C GLY A 74 6.26 3.03 -13.03
N TRP A 75 6.35 1.85 -12.41
CA TRP A 75 6.95 1.67 -11.09
C TRP A 75 8.30 0.93 -11.17
N ARG A 76 9.40 1.66 -11.00
CA ARG A 76 10.77 1.08 -11.09
C ARG A 76 11.05 0.00 -10.05
N CYS A 77 10.33 0.03 -8.93
CA CYS A 77 10.52 -0.91 -7.82
C CYS A 77 9.88 -2.30 -8.05
N VAL A 78 8.95 -2.46 -9.00
CA VAL A 78 8.14 -3.69 -9.17
C VAL A 78 8.99 -4.94 -9.29
N ARG A 79 10.01 -4.92 -10.17
CA ARG A 79 10.90 -6.07 -10.37
C ARG A 79 11.59 -6.53 -9.08
N ARG A 80 11.95 -5.59 -8.20
CA ARG A 80 12.60 -5.92 -6.92
C ARG A 80 11.57 -6.38 -5.90
N LEU A 81 10.40 -5.75 -5.84
CA LEU A 81 9.30 -6.15 -4.97
C LEU A 81 8.87 -7.59 -5.22
N ARG A 82 8.82 -8.04 -6.47
CA ARG A 82 8.52 -9.44 -6.84
C ARG A 82 9.44 -10.48 -6.21
N ARG A 83 10.67 -10.08 -5.83
CA ARG A 83 11.68 -10.95 -5.20
C ARG A 83 11.68 -10.85 -3.68
N THR A 84 11.23 -9.73 -3.13
CA THR A 84 11.29 -9.44 -1.68
C THR A 84 9.96 -9.69 -0.97
N ALA A 85 8.83 -9.50 -1.65
CA ALA A 85 7.51 -9.77 -1.11
C ALA A 85 7.28 -11.29 -0.97
N ARG A 86 6.54 -11.68 0.08
CA ARG A 86 6.15 -13.07 0.34
C ARG A 86 4.66 -13.29 0.06
N CYS A 87 3.86 -12.24 0.10
CA CYS A 87 2.47 -12.23 -0.34
C CYS A 87 2.09 -10.87 -0.94
N ALA A 88 0.96 -10.82 -1.64
CA ALA A 88 0.48 -9.60 -2.29
C ALA A 88 -1.02 -9.40 -2.08
N ILE A 89 -1.44 -8.15 -1.89
CA ILE A 89 -2.85 -7.74 -1.95
C ILE A 89 -2.97 -6.66 -3.02
N VAL A 90 -3.86 -6.89 -3.99
CA VAL A 90 -4.30 -5.86 -4.94
C VAL A 90 -5.64 -5.35 -4.45
N HIS A 91 -5.70 -4.06 -4.12
CA HIS A 91 -6.88 -3.36 -3.62
C HIS A 91 -7.30 -2.33 -4.66
N ALA A 92 -8.35 -2.66 -5.39
CA ALA A 92 -8.95 -1.86 -6.44
C ALA A 92 -10.42 -1.62 -6.14
N THR A 93 -10.68 -1.08 -4.94
CA THR A 93 -12.00 -0.65 -4.48
C THR A 93 -11.89 0.51 -3.50
N GLY A 94 -13.02 1.03 -3.01
CA GLY A 94 -13.03 2.02 -1.95
C GLY A 94 -12.25 1.59 -0.71
N GLY A 95 -11.63 2.55 -0.03
CA GLY A 95 -10.88 2.29 1.18
C GLY A 95 -11.78 1.78 2.32
N GLU A 96 -11.60 0.53 2.75
CA GLU A 96 -12.30 -0.02 3.92
C GLU A 96 -11.30 -0.48 4.98
N ARG A 97 -11.51 -0.06 6.22
CA ARG A 97 -10.59 -0.30 7.35
C ARG A 97 -10.21 -1.78 7.52
N LYS A 98 -11.16 -2.70 7.28
CA LYS A 98 -10.90 -4.16 7.36
C LYS A 98 -9.86 -4.63 6.35
N HIS A 99 -9.79 -4.07 5.14
CA HIS A 99 -8.82 -4.48 4.13
C HIS A 99 -7.38 -4.16 4.56
N TYR A 100 -7.20 -3.00 5.20
CA TYR A 100 -5.92 -2.58 5.75
C TYR A 100 -5.51 -3.38 6.98
N ALA A 101 -6.47 -3.73 7.85
CA ALA A 101 -6.21 -4.65 8.96
C ALA A 101 -5.78 -6.04 8.45
N THR A 102 -6.43 -6.55 7.39
CA THR A 102 -6.04 -7.80 6.73
C THR A 102 -4.61 -7.74 6.19
N ALA A 103 -4.20 -6.61 5.61
CA ALA A 103 -2.82 -6.44 5.14
C ALA A 103 -1.80 -6.51 6.28
N VAL A 104 -2.11 -5.95 7.45
CA VAL A 104 -1.26 -6.08 8.66
C VAL A 104 -1.13 -7.55 9.07
N VAL A 105 -2.25 -8.27 9.18
CA VAL A 105 -2.25 -9.69 9.58
C VAL A 105 -1.47 -10.54 8.58
N ALA A 106 -1.71 -10.37 7.29
CA ALA A 106 -1.02 -11.12 6.24
C ALA A 106 0.49 -10.83 6.24
N ALA A 107 0.92 -9.57 6.45
CA ALA A 107 2.32 -9.23 6.62
C ALA A 107 2.92 -9.90 7.88
N SER A 108 2.22 -9.90 9.00
CA SER A 108 2.66 -10.57 10.24
C SER A 108 2.87 -12.06 10.06
N MET A 109 2.04 -12.73 9.25
CA MET A 109 2.17 -14.17 8.98
C MET A 109 3.24 -14.49 7.94
N ALA A 110 3.30 -13.73 6.84
CA ALA A 110 4.20 -14.00 5.71
C ALA A 110 5.57 -13.31 5.82
N GLY A 111 5.74 -12.40 6.79
CA GLY A 111 6.94 -11.58 6.99
C GLY A 111 7.06 -10.38 6.05
N SER A 112 6.56 -10.45 4.81
CA SER A 112 6.60 -9.33 3.87
C SER A 112 5.41 -9.36 2.91
N LEU A 113 4.65 -8.27 2.88
CA LEU A 113 3.49 -8.08 2.04
C LEU A 113 3.65 -6.84 1.18
N VAL A 114 3.27 -6.93 -0.09
CA VAL A 114 3.01 -5.76 -0.93
C VAL A 114 1.50 -5.50 -0.99
N LEU A 115 1.08 -4.31 -0.57
CA LEU A 115 -0.29 -3.82 -0.69
C LEU A 115 -0.30 -2.80 -1.84
N ILE A 116 -1.04 -3.09 -2.89
CA ILE A 116 -1.20 -2.20 -4.05
C ILE A 116 -2.60 -1.62 -4.00
N GLU A 117 -2.71 -0.32 -3.75
CA GLU A 117 -3.91 0.45 -4.03
C GLU A 117 -3.88 0.89 -5.49
N THR A 118 -4.93 0.59 -6.23
CA THR A 118 -5.00 0.89 -7.67
C THR A 118 -6.44 1.05 -8.14
N ASN A 119 -6.65 1.43 -9.40
CA ASN A 119 -7.99 1.45 -9.98
C ASN A 119 -8.36 0.09 -10.60
N SER A 120 -9.63 -0.09 -10.95
CA SER A 120 -10.10 -1.34 -11.56
C SER A 120 -9.47 -1.61 -12.94
N GLU A 121 -9.02 -0.58 -13.65
CA GLU A 121 -8.40 -0.69 -14.98
C GLU A 121 -7.03 -1.38 -14.92
N HIS A 122 -6.24 -1.13 -13.86
CA HIS A 122 -4.90 -1.69 -13.69
C HIS A 122 -4.84 -2.87 -12.71
N ALA A 123 -5.94 -3.25 -12.07
CA ALA A 123 -5.97 -4.30 -11.06
C ALA A 123 -5.42 -5.64 -11.57
N ASP A 124 -5.83 -6.07 -12.76
CA ASP A 124 -5.33 -7.31 -13.38
C ASP A 124 -3.85 -7.23 -13.76
N ALA A 125 -3.41 -6.07 -14.28
CA ALA A 125 -2.01 -5.85 -14.61
C ALA A 125 -1.11 -5.94 -13.37
N TRP A 126 -1.56 -5.37 -12.25
CA TRP A 126 -0.89 -5.48 -10.96
C TRP A 126 -0.91 -6.91 -10.41
N ARG A 127 -2.05 -7.60 -10.50
CA ARG A 127 -2.15 -9.01 -10.09
C ARG A 127 -1.17 -9.89 -10.87
N ALA A 128 -1.03 -9.67 -12.17
CA ALA A 128 -0.11 -10.43 -13.02
C ALA A 128 1.37 -10.31 -12.58
N GLN A 129 1.78 -9.19 -11.98
CA GLN A 129 3.15 -9.01 -11.47
C GLN A 129 3.46 -9.92 -10.27
N PHE A 130 2.45 -10.24 -9.47
CA PHE A 130 2.60 -11.00 -8.22
C PHE A 130 1.83 -12.33 -8.25
N GLN A 131 1.49 -12.84 -9.44
CA GLN A 131 0.72 -14.07 -9.60
C GLN A 131 1.38 -15.31 -8.98
N HIS A 132 2.71 -15.31 -8.91
CA HIS A 132 3.52 -16.38 -8.30
C HIS A 132 3.54 -16.36 -6.77
N LEU A 133 2.95 -15.35 -6.13
CA LEU A 133 2.85 -15.24 -4.68
C LEU A 133 1.42 -15.58 -4.22
N PRO A 134 1.26 -16.14 -3.00
CA PRO A 134 -0.01 -16.12 -2.31
C PRO A 134 -0.56 -14.70 -2.27
N GLY A 135 -1.81 -14.50 -2.65
CA GLY A 135 -2.36 -13.16 -2.70
C GLY A 135 -3.86 -13.10 -2.79
N MET A 136 -4.36 -11.90 -2.51
CA MET A 136 -5.78 -11.56 -2.53
C MET A 136 -5.98 -10.39 -3.49
N MET A 137 -7.11 -10.41 -4.18
CA MET A 137 -7.56 -9.30 -5.01
C MET A 137 -8.91 -8.83 -4.47
N ILE A 138 -8.99 -7.55 -4.15
CA ILE A 138 -10.15 -6.89 -3.57
C ILE A 138 -10.61 -5.85 -4.59
N VAL A 139 -11.69 -6.14 -5.30
CA VAL A 139 -12.24 -5.28 -6.36
C VAL A 139 -13.64 -4.81 -6.01
N CYS A 140 -14.07 -3.69 -6.61
CA CYS A 140 -15.46 -3.29 -6.56
C CYS A 140 -16.38 -4.41 -7.09
N PRO A 141 -17.60 -4.56 -6.53
CA PRO A 141 -18.62 -5.40 -7.15
C PRO A 141 -18.86 -4.99 -8.61
N PRO A 142 -19.22 -5.94 -9.49
CA PRO A 142 -19.55 -5.65 -10.88
C PRO A 142 -20.57 -4.50 -10.99
N GLY A 143 -20.27 -3.52 -11.85
CA GLY A 143 -21.12 -2.34 -12.07
C GLY A 143 -20.89 -1.16 -11.11
N GLN A 144 -20.04 -1.29 -10.09
CA GLN A 144 -19.63 -0.17 -9.24
C GLN A 144 -18.26 0.37 -9.68
N GLN A 145 -18.13 1.70 -9.78
CA GLN A 145 -16.86 2.34 -10.08
C GLN A 145 -16.04 2.54 -8.80
N HIS A 146 -14.72 2.36 -8.92
CA HIS A 146 -13.77 2.80 -7.90
C HIS A 146 -13.94 4.30 -7.65
N PRO A 147 -14.11 4.75 -6.38
CA PRO A 147 -14.12 6.18 -6.08
C PRO A 147 -12.81 6.82 -6.57
N ARG A 148 -12.90 7.76 -7.51
CA ARG A 148 -11.73 8.56 -7.93
C ARG A 148 -11.63 9.76 -7.01
N VAL A 149 -10.49 9.96 -6.36
CA VAL A 149 -10.22 11.21 -5.63
C VAL A 149 -10.05 12.31 -6.68
N ARG A 150 -11.09 13.13 -6.90
CA ARG A 150 -10.97 14.34 -7.71
C ARG A 150 -10.18 15.37 -6.91
N ARG A 151 -9.17 15.98 -7.52
CA ARG A 151 -8.50 17.16 -6.96
C ARG A 151 -9.56 18.26 -6.78
N PRO A 152 -9.60 18.98 -5.64
CA PRO A 152 -10.46 20.15 -5.55
C PRO A 152 -10.06 21.14 -6.64
N GLU A 153 -11.03 21.62 -7.41
CA GLU A 153 -10.81 22.69 -8.39
C GLU A 153 -10.19 23.87 -7.64
N THR A 154 -9.02 24.32 -8.10
CA THR A 154 -8.43 25.55 -7.59
C THR A 154 -9.39 26.67 -7.95
N VAL A 155 -10.13 27.19 -6.96
CA VAL A 155 -10.86 28.45 -7.13
C VAL A 155 -9.80 29.51 -7.38
N GLN A 156 -9.77 30.05 -8.61
CA GLN A 156 -8.92 31.16 -9.01
C GLN A 156 -9.34 32.45 -8.31
#